data_AF-A0A543PJG8-F1
#
_entry.id   AF-A0A543PJG8-F1
#
_cell.length_a   1.000
_cell.length_b   1.000
_cell.length_c   1.000
_cell.angle_alpha   90.00
_cell.angle_beta   90.00
_cell.angle_gamma   90.00
#
_symmetry.space_group_name_H-M   'P 1'
#
loop_
_entity.id
_entity.type
_entity.pdbx_description
1 polymer ?
#
loop_
_entity_poly.entity_id
_entity_poly.type
_entity_poly.pdbx_seq_one_letter_code
_entity_poly.pdbx_strand_id
1 'polypeptide(L)'
;MTGRSAALVARQAAALDDACGCRFVREATEGELSDGDFARYLVIEEAFVLTAARVLGRVVWESPSWGTLLPHARSLTNLVTDQRDYFAALRDRWPVDAVDAAATQVRARSLSDVVLTQVAADGRPAAVTGMLAAETMYARWCTAAAGAAADAVTRRHPDLQAWIDLHTGPDFLAQVNALSDDVDALDPDEVTDEDLDRWFRSVLRAEIEFHDAVHG
;
A
#
# COMPACT_ATOMS: atom_id res chain seq x y z
N MET A 1 -10.07 -18.57 -18.35
CA MET A 1 -9.18 -19.10 -17.30
C MET A 1 -8.85 -17.93 -16.39
N THR A 2 -8.98 -18.09 -15.08
CA THR A 2 -8.63 -17.05 -14.12
C THR A 2 -7.10 -16.89 -14.09
N GLY A 3 -6.59 -15.66 -14.12
CA GLY A 3 -5.14 -15.39 -14.08
C GLY A 3 -4.50 -15.90 -12.79
N ARG A 4 -3.17 -16.08 -12.81
CA ARG A 4 -2.34 -16.46 -11.67
C ARG A 4 -2.41 -15.42 -10.54
N SER A 5 -2.43 -14.14 -10.88
CA SER A 5 -2.63 -13.00 -9.98
C SER A 5 -3.98 -13.09 -9.26
N ALA A 6 -5.07 -13.34 -10.00
CA ALA A 6 -6.40 -13.51 -9.44
C ALA A 6 -6.52 -14.78 -8.58
N ALA A 7 -5.83 -15.87 -8.95
CA ALA A 7 -5.74 -17.07 -8.11
C ALA A 7 -4.98 -16.79 -6.80
N LEU A 8 -3.88 -16.04 -6.85
CA LEU A 8 -3.14 -15.59 -5.66
C LEU A 8 -4.04 -14.75 -4.73
N VAL A 9 -4.72 -13.74 -5.27
CA VAL A 9 -5.66 -12.91 -4.48
C VAL A 9 -6.75 -13.76 -3.85
N ALA A 10 -7.30 -14.74 -4.58
CA ALA A 10 -8.30 -15.66 -4.03
C ALA A 10 -7.76 -16.54 -2.90
N ARG A 11 -6.52 -17.06 -3.02
CA ARG A 11 -5.86 -17.83 -1.96
C ARG A 11 -5.56 -16.99 -0.72
N GLN A 12 -5.30 -15.70 -0.89
CA GLN A 12 -4.99 -14.77 0.20
C GLN A 12 -6.22 -13.99 0.70
N ALA A 13 -7.45 -14.38 0.31
CA ALA A 13 -8.67 -13.66 0.67
C ALA A 13 -8.82 -13.45 2.20
N ALA A 14 -8.54 -14.46 3.01
CA ALA A 14 -8.60 -14.33 4.47
C ALA A 14 -7.57 -13.33 5.01
N ALA A 15 -6.33 -13.34 4.49
CA ALA A 15 -5.31 -12.37 4.90
C ALA A 15 -5.67 -10.94 4.45
N LEU A 16 -6.31 -10.79 3.28
CA LEU A 16 -6.83 -9.51 2.82
C LEU A 16 -8.00 -9.02 3.68
N ASP A 17 -8.90 -9.92 4.10
CA ASP A 17 -9.99 -9.59 5.02
C ASP A 17 -9.44 -9.11 6.37
N ASP A 18 -8.43 -9.80 6.91
CA ASP A 18 -7.75 -9.38 8.15
C ASP A 18 -7.10 -8.01 8.00
N ALA A 19 -6.36 -7.77 6.90
CA ALA A 19 -5.69 -6.50 6.65
C ALA A 19 -6.67 -5.33 6.42
N CYS A 20 -7.75 -5.55 5.66
CA CYS A 20 -8.80 -4.54 5.46
C CYS A 20 -9.70 -4.36 6.70
N GLY A 21 -9.64 -5.28 7.67
CA GLY A 21 -10.41 -5.26 8.90
C GLY A 21 -9.64 -4.78 10.13
N CYS A 22 -8.37 -4.38 9.97
CA CYS A 22 -7.56 -3.88 11.08
C CYS A 22 -8.17 -2.61 11.68
N ARG A 23 -7.76 -2.27 12.91
CA ARG A 23 -8.44 -1.24 13.70
C ARG A 23 -8.42 0.11 12.99
N PHE A 24 -7.24 0.51 12.50
CA PHE A 24 -7.09 1.75 11.73
C PHE A 24 -8.04 1.82 10.53
N VAL A 25 -8.09 0.77 9.69
CA VAL A 25 -8.90 0.79 8.46
C VAL A 25 -10.39 0.89 8.77
N ARG A 26 -10.87 0.21 9.81
CA ARG A 26 -12.27 0.33 10.25
C ARG A 26 -12.57 1.75 10.73
N GLU A 27 -11.73 2.29 11.61
CA GLU A 27 -11.91 3.66 12.14
C GLU A 27 -11.83 4.72 11.03
N ALA A 28 -10.90 4.56 10.07
CA ALA A 28 -10.78 5.44 8.90
C ALA A 28 -12.01 5.34 7.98
N THR A 29 -12.55 4.13 7.79
CA THR A 29 -13.75 3.88 6.98
C THR A 29 -15.01 4.46 7.62
N GLU A 30 -15.16 4.30 8.93
CA GLU A 30 -16.35 4.69 9.70
C GLU A 30 -16.33 6.18 10.10
N GLY A 31 -15.23 6.90 9.86
CA GLY A 31 -15.07 8.30 10.26
C GLY A 31 -14.89 8.46 11.77
N GLU A 32 -14.20 7.50 12.39
CA GLU A 32 -13.96 7.40 13.84
C GLU A 32 -12.47 7.51 14.20
N LEU A 33 -11.59 7.57 13.20
CA LEU A 33 -10.16 7.76 13.39
C LEU A 33 -9.91 9.11 14.05
N SER A 34 -9.17 9.10 15.17
CA SER A 34 -8.84 10.33 15.88
C SER A 34 -7.84 11.18 15.11
N ASP A 35 -7.87 12.50 15.34
CA ASP A 35 -6.93 13.45 14.76
C ASP A 35 -5.46 13.09 15.05
N GLY A 36 -5.17 12.62 16.27
CA GLY A 36 -3.82 12.19 16.65
C GLY A 36 -3.37 10.92 15.92
N ASP A 37 -4.27 9.94 15.76
CA ASP A 37 -4.01 8.71 15.01
C ASP A 37 -3.80 9.00 13.52
N PHE A 38 -4.59 9.91 12.94
CA PHE A 38 -4.39 10.34 11.56
C PHE A 38 -3.07 11.11 11.39
N ALA A 39 -2.69 11.99 12.32
CA ALA A 39 -1.41 12.70 12.26
C ALA A 39 -0.21 11.71 12.29
N ARG A 40 -0.26 10.71 13.19
CA ARG A 40 0.76 9.65 13.27
C ARG A 40 0.79 8.78 12.01
N TYR A 41 -0.38 8.48 11.42
CA TYR A 41 -0.48 7.79 10.14
C TYR A 41 0.27 8.53 9.03
N LEU A 42 0.04 9.84 8.87
CA LEU A 42 0.69 10.63 7.83
C LEU A 42 2.23 10.59 7.93
N VAL A 43 2.78 10.53 9.14
CA VAL A 43 4.23 10.42 9.38
C VAL A 43 4.81 9.09 8.89
N ILE A 44 4.11 7.98 9.17
CA ILE A 44 4.61 6.65 8.78
C ILE A 44 4.33 6.35 7.31
N GLU A 45 3.23 6.85 6.77
CA GLU A 45 2.85 6.70 5.36
C GLU A 45 3.79 7.49 4.45
N GLU A 46 4.15 8.73 4.81
CA GLU A 46 5.17 9.49 4.07
C GLU A 46 6.50 8.73 4.00
N ALA A 47 6.92 8.10 5.10
CA ALA A 47 8.14 7.30 5.13
C ALA A 47 8.00 6.04 4.26
N PHE A 48 6.84 5.40 4.25
CA PHE A 48 6.58 4.24 3.39
C PHE A 48 6.50 4.59 1.91
N VAL A 49 5.95 5.76 1.52
CA VAL A 49 5.95 6.24 0.14
C VAL A 49 7.36 6.32 -0.43
N LEU A 50 8.36 6.73 0.37
CA LEU A 50 9.76 6.67 -0.04
C LEU A 50 10.24 5.23 -0.27
N THR A 51 9.82 4.29 0.59
CA THR A 51 10.11 2.86 0.40
C THR A 51 9.45 2.32 -0.88
N ALA A 52 8.16 2.58 -1.10
CA ALA A 52 7.42 2.20 -2.30
C ALA A 52 8.07 2.75 -3.57
N ALA A 53 8.53 4.01 -3.55
CA ALA A 53 9.26 4.61 -4.67
C ALA A 53 10.56 3.86 -4.99
N ARG A 54 11.29 3.40 -3.97
CA ARG A 54 12.50 2.58 -4.17
C ARG A 54 12.18 1.21 -4.76
N VAL A 55 11.09 0.59 -4.32
CA VAL A 55 10.62 -0.71 -4.81
C VAL A 55 10.20 -0.61 -6.27
N LEU A 56 9.36 0.37 -6.62
CA LEU A 56 8.99 0.61 -8.03
C LEU A 56 10.20 1.04 -8.87
N GLY A 57 11.17 1.75 -8.30
CA GLY A 57 12.46 2.01 -8.94
C GLY A 57 13.20 0.73 -9.34
N ARG A 58 13.17 -0.31 -8.49
CA ARG A 58 13.70 -1.63 -8.83
C ARG A 58 12.89 -2.32 -9.93
N VAL A 59 11.56 -2.26 -9.86
CA VAL A 59 10.68 -2.82 -10.90
C VAL A 59 10.96 -2.17 -12.26
N VAL A 60 11.10 -0.85 -12.31
CA VAL A 60 11.45 -0.08 -13.52
C VAL A 60 12.83 -0.49 -14.04
N TRP A 61 13.84 -0.56 -13.18
CA TRP A 61 15.21 -0.95 -13.54
C TRP A 61 15.27 -2.34 -14.18
N GLU A 62 14.48 -3.29 -13.69
CA GLU A 62 14.46 -4.69 -14.15
C GLU A 62 13.40 -4.97 -15.23
N SER A 63 12.66 -3.97 -15.70
CA SER A 63 11.61 -4.17 -16.70
C SER A 63 12.22 -4.34 -18.11
N PRO A 64 11.97 -5.48 -18.81
CA PRO A 64 12.62 -5.78 -20.09
C PRO A 64 11.99 -5.09 -21.29
N SER A 65 10.80 -4.50 -21.12
CA SER A 65 10.02 -3.90 -22.21
C SER A 65 9.33 -2.61 -21.78
N TRP A 66 8.95 -1.77 -22.74
CA TRP A 66 8.12 -0.59 -22.49
C TRP A 66 6.75 -0.93 -21.88
N GLY A 67 6.17 -2.08 -22.25
CA GLY A 67 4.88 -2.52 -21.72
C GLY A 67 4.94 -2.78 -20.21
N THR A 68 6.01 -3.44 -19.77
CA THR A 68 6.27 -3.71 -18.35
C THR A 68 6.85 -2.50 -17.62
N LEU A 69 7.51 -1.56 -18.31
CA LEU A 69 8.21 -0.43 -17.68
C LEU A 69 7.28 0.78 -17.44
N LEU A 70 6.49 1.16 -18.44
CA LEU A 70 5.77 2.44 -18.42
C LEU A 70 4.72 2.58 -17.29
N PRO A 71 3.91 1.56 -16.97
CA PRO A 71 2.97 1.67 -15.86
C PRO A 71 3.66 1.99 -14.54
N HIS A 72 4.70 1.23 -14.19
CA HIS A 72 5.46 1.41 -12.95
C HIS A 72 6.24 2.72 -12.92
N ALA A 73 6.75 3.19 -14.06
CA ALA A 73 7.40 4.50 -14.14
C ALA A 73 6.41 5.65 -13.89
N ARG A 74 5.15 5.51 -14.32
CA ARG A 74 4.09 6.49 -14.03
C ARG A 74 3.70 6.48 -12.55
N SER A 75 3.48 5.31 -11.97
CA SER A 75 3.21 5.20 -10.53
C SER A 75 4.37 5.73 -9.68
N LEU A 76 5.61 5.38 -10.03
CA LEU A 76 6.80 5.96 -9.41
C LEU A 76 6.82 7.50 -9.51
N THR A 77 6.46 8.06 -10.66
CA THR A 77 6.37 9.52 -10.85
C THR A 77 5.35 10.10 -9.87
N ASN A 78 4.14 9.52 -9.79
CA ASN A 78 3.08 9.96 -8.89
C ASN A 78 3.50 9.89 -7.40
N LEU A 79 4.29 8.89 -7.00
CA LEU A 79 4.83 8.79 -5.64
C LEU A 79 5.79 9.95 -5.33
N VAL A 80 6.68 10.31 -6.27
CA VAL A 80 7.72 11.33 -6.04
C VAL A 80 7.28 12.76 -6.36
N THR A 81 6.10 12.93 -6.98
CA THR A 81 5.43 14.22 -7.20
C THR A 81 4.19 14.34 -6.33
N ASP A 82 3.06 13.82 -6.78
CA ASP A 82 1.72 14.17 -6.28
C ASP A 82 1.53 13.72 -4.83
N GLN A 83 1.96 12.50 -4.49
CA GLN A 83 1.87 12.02 -3.12
C GLN A 83 2.87 12.75 -2.21
N ARG A 84 4.10 12.98 -2.67
CA ARG A 84 5.07 13.76 -1.91
C ARG A 84 4.56 15.18 -1.62
N ASP A 85 3.92 15.82 -2.59
CA ASP A 85 3.35 17.16 -2.45
C ASP A 85 2.12 17.15 -1.51
N TYR A 86 1.29 16.09 -1.58
CA TYR A 86 0.21 15.84 -0.62
C TYR A 86 0.74 15.78 0.83
N PHE A 87 1.75 14.95 1.12
CA PHE A 87 2.33 14.87 2.46
C PHE A 87 3.01 16.18 2.88
N ALA A 88 3.74 16.83 1.97
CA ALA A 88 4.38 18.12 2.25
C ALA A 88 3.37 19.21 2.64
N ALA A 89 2.21 19.25 2.00
CA ALA A 89 1.13 20.19 2.31
C ALA A 89 0.41 19.90 3.65
N LEU A 90 0.53 18.68 4.16
CA LEU A 90 -0.14 18.22 5.37
C LEU A 90 0.69 18.40 6.64
N ARG A 91 2.03 18.43 6.56
CA ARG A 91 2.91 18.45 7.75
C ARG A 91 2.58 19.57 8.73
N ASP A 92 2.27 20.76 8.22
CA ASP A 92 1.94 21.91 9.06
C ASP A 92 0.51 21.84 9.63
N ARG A 93 -0.42 21.14 8.95
CA ARG A 93 -1.80 20.95 9.41
C ARG A 93 -1.92 19.86 10.47
N TRP A 94 -1.04 18.86 10.41
CA TRP A 94 -1.05 17.66 11.24
C TRP A 94 0.28 17.50 12.01
N PRO A 95 0.63 18.42 12.91
CA PRO A 95 1.88 18.34 13.63
C PRO A 95 1.87 17.15 14.61
N VAL A 96 2.96 16.39 14.61
CA VAL A 96 3.26 15.34 15.59
C VAL A 96 4.54 15.75 16.32
N ASP A 97 4.57 15.58 17.63
CA ASP A 97 5.80 15.80 18.41
C ASP A 97 6.94 14.92 17.87
N ALA A 98 8.16 15.45 17.82
CA ALA A 98 9.29 14.74 17.20
C ALA A 98 9.62 13.40 17.89
N VAL A 99 9.41 13.29 19.20
CA VAL A 99 9.62 12.04 19.95
C VAL A 99 8.53 11.04 19.60
N ASP A 100 7.27 11.48 19.53
CA ASP A 100 6.14 10.62 19.14
C ASP A 100 6.24 10.17 17.68
N ALA A 101 6.62 11.07 16.77
CA ALA A 101 6.87 10.77 15.38
C ALA A 101 7.96 9.69 15.22
N ALA A 102 9.09 9.85 15.90
CA ALA A 102 10.17 8.87 15.88
C ALA A 102 9.75 7.52 16.48
N ALA A 103 9.01 7.52 17.60
CA ALA A 103 8.51 6.30 18.23
C ALA A 103 7.52 5.56 17.32
N THR A 104 6.62 6.28 16.66
CA THR A 104 5.64 5.73 15.71
C THR A 104 6.33 5.14 14.48
N GLN A 105 7.33 5.83 13.91
CA GLN A 105 8.14 5.30 12.81
C GLN A 105 8.91 4.03 13.17
N VAL A 106 9.39 3.90 14.41
CA VAL A 106 10.03 2.65 14.88
C VAL A 106 9.01 1.51 14.93
N ARG A 107 7.81 1.77 15.45
CA ARG A 107 6.74 0.76 15.53
C ARG A 107 6.27 0.29 14.14
N ALA A 108 6.15 1.21 13.19
CA ALA A 108 5.67 0.95 11.84
C ALA A 108 6.75 0.41 10.87
N ARG A 109 8.01 0.26 11.32
CA ARG A 109 9.13 -0.07 10.43
C ARG A 109 8.99 -1.42 9.73
N SER A 110 8.27 -2.37 10.32
CA SER A 110 8.23 -3.77 9.86
C SER A 110 7.80 -3.89 8.40
N LEU A 111 6.86 -3.07 7.92
CA LEU A 111 6.45 -3.07 6.51
C LEU A 111 7.60 -2.73 5.55
N SER A 112 8.36 -1.67 5.84
CA SER A 112 9.51 -1.30 5.01
C SER A 112 10.59 -2.37 5.03
N ASP A 113 10.88 -2.94 6.20
CA ASP A 113 11.88 -4.00 6.33
C ASP A 113 11.46 -5.25 5.54
N VAL A 114 10.21 -5.69 5.71
CA VAL A 114 9.64 -6.86 5.01
C VAL A 114 9.72 -6.68 3.50
N VAL A 115 9.27 -5.55 2.96
CA VAL A 115 9.29 -5.34 1.50
C VAL A 115 10.73 -5.24 0.98
N LEU A 116 11.59 -4.46 1.63
CA LEU A 116 12.97 -4.26 1.15
C LEU A 116 13.81 -5.54 1.26
N THR A 117 13.63 -6.35 2.30
CA THR A 117 14.33 -7.65 2.44
C THR A 117 13.93 -8.61 1.32
N GLN A 118 12.64 -8.74 1.02
CA GLN A 118 12.16 -9.59 -0.08
C GLN A 118 12.72 -9.12 -1.42
N VAL A 119 12.64 -7.82 -1.71
CA VAL A 119 13.17 -7.25 -2.96
C VAL A 119 14.68 -7.45 -3.09
N ALA A 120 15.43 -7.33 -1.99
CA ALA A 120 16.87 -7.56 -2.00
C ALA A 120 17.25 -9.02 -2.24
N ALA A 121 16.45 -9.97 -1.73
CA ALA A 121 16.70 -11.40 -1.87
C ALA A 121 16.25 -11.94 -3.24
N ASP A 122 15.05 -11.56 -3.67
CA ASP A 122 14.32 -12.25 -4.72
C ASP A 122 14.04 -11.35 -5.95
N GLY A 123 14.42 -10.07 -5.91
CA GLY A 123 14.36 -9.16 -7.06
C GLY A 123 12.95 -8.76 -7.50
N ARG A 124 12.77 -8.49 -8.80
CA ARG A 124 11.51 -8.03 -9.41
C ARG A 124 10.29 -8.90 -9.06
N PRO A 125 10.32 -10.25 -9.08
CA PRO A 125 9.16 -11.06 -8.72
C PRO A 125 8.60 -10.74 -7.32
N ALA A 126 9.48 -10.62 -6.33
CA ALA A 126 9.07 -10.21 -4.99
C ALA A 126 8.62 -8.75 -4.92
N ALA A 127 9.27 -7.85 -5.68
CA ALA A 127 8.87 -6.45 -5.76
C ALA A 127 7.44 -6.29 -6.30
N VAL A 128 7.12 -6.90 -7.44
CA VAL A 128 5.78 -6.79 -8.05
C VAL A 128 4.73 -7.49 -7.19
N THR A 129 5.04 -8.64 -6.61
CA THR A 129 4.10 -9.38 -5.74
C THR A 129 3.83 -8.65 -4.43
N GLY A 130 4.88 -8.08 -3.82
CA GLY A 130 4.75 -7.31 -2.59
C GLY A 130 3.97 -6.02 -2.79
N MET A 131 4.24 -5.27 -3.86
CA MET A 131 3.46 -4.09 -4.22
C MET A 131 2.01 -4.47 -4.58
N LEU A 132 1.78 -5.59 -5.27
CA LEU A 132 0.43 -6.06 -5.56
C LEU A 132 -0.36 -6.32 -4.28
N ALA A 133 0.28 -6.88 -3.25
CA ALA A 133 -0.37 -7.13 -1.96
C ALA A 133 -0.82 -5.83 -1.28
N ALA A 134 0.10 -4.87 -1.12
CA ALA A 134 -0.18 -3.57 -0.53
C ALA A 134 -1.26 -2.82 -1.32
N GLU A 135 -1.10 -2.69 -2.63
CA GLU A 135 -2.01 -1.89 -3.44
C GLU A 135 -3.38 -2.56 -3.65
N THR A 136 -3.46 -3.89 -3.65
CA THR A 136 -4.76 -4.60 -3.62
C THR A 136 -5.50 -4.33 -2.32
N MET A 137 -4.79 -4.33 -1.19
CA MET A 137 -5.37 -3.99 0.11
C MET A 137 -5.90 -2.56 0.10
N TYR A 138 -5.09 -1.59 -0.36
CA TYR A 138 -5.49 -0.18 -0.50
C TYR A 138 -6.68 0.02 -1.43
N ALA A 139 -6.66 -0.56 -2.63
CA ALA A 139 -7.79 -0.49 -3.56
C ALA A 139 -9.08 -1.01 -2.91
N ARG A 140 -8.99 -2.13 -2.18
CA ARG A 140 -10.15 -2.79 -1.58
C ARG A 140 -10.73 -1.98 -0.43
N TRP A 141 -9.92 -1.52 0.52
CA TRP A 141 -10.44 -0.78 1.67
C TRP A 141 -10.88 0.63 1.28
N CYS A 142 -10.15 1.33 0.41
CA CYS A 142 -10.56 2.65 -0.07
C CYS A 142 -11.85 2.59 -0.88
N THR A 143 -12.04 1.56 -1.72
CA THR A 143 -13.32 1.35 -2.43
C THR A 143 -14.46 1.10 -1.46
N ALA A 144 -14.25 0.27 -0.43
CA ALA A 144 -15.26 0.05 0.61
C ALA A 144 -15.59 1.35 1.37
N ALA A 145 -14.57 2.15 1.66
CA ALA A 145 -14.71 3.43 2.35
C ALA A 145 -15.40 4.49 1.49
N ALA A 146 -15.20 4.50 0.16
CA ALA A 146 -15.94 5.35 -0.75
C ALA A 146 -17.43 4.97 -0.83
N GLY A 147 -17.75 3.69 -0.63
CA GLY A 147 -19.13 3.16 -0.57
C GLY A 147 -19.77 3.16 0.82
N ALA A 148 -19.12 3.73 1.85
CA ALA A 148 -19.62 3.77 3.21
C ALA A 148 -20.90 4.62 3.35
N ALA A 149 -21.59 4.47 4.49
CA ALA A 149 -22.80 5.24 4.79
C ALA A 149 -22.50 6.75 4.80
N ALA A 150 -23.47 7.57 4.34
CA ALA A 150 -23.28 9.00 4.15
C ALA A 150 -22.88 9.75 5.44
N ASP A 151 -23.31 9.26 6.60
CA ASP A 151 -22.93 9.80 7.91
C ASP A 151 -21.45 9.54 8.21
N ALA A 152 -20.92 8.34 7.90
CA ALA A 152 -19.50 8.03 8.02
C ALA A 152 -18.67 8.92 7.08
N VAL A 153 -19.10 9.06 5.82
CA VAL A 153 -18.44 9.94 4.84
C VAL A 153 -18.38 11.38 5.33
N THR A 154 -19.47 11.89 5.93
CA THR A 154 -19.53 13.26 6.45
C THR A 154 -18.67 13.46 7.71
N ARG A 155 -18.47 12.42 8.52
CA ARG A 155 -17.62 12.46 9.72
C ARG A 155 -16.13 12.46 9.41
N ARG A 156 -15.71 11.84 8.30
CA ARG A 156 -14.29 11.77 7.92
C ARG A 156 -13.70 13.15 7.67
N HIS A 157 -12.46 13.33 8.13
CA HIS A 157 -11.70 14.53 7.82
C HIS A 157 -11.47 14.64 6.29
N PRO A 158 -11.59 15.84 5.68
CA PRO A 158 -11.38 16.03 4.25
C PRO A 158 -10.02 15.55 3.72
N ASP A 159 -8.96 15.70 4.51
CA ASP A 159 -7.61 15.19 4.14
C ASP A 159 -7.59 13.66 4.04
N LEU A 160 -8.25 12.94 4.96
CA LEU A 160 -8.39 11.49 4.88
C LEU A 160 -9.28 11.09 3.68
N GLN A 161 -10.34 11.85 3.40
CA GLN A 161 -11.16 11.61 2.21
C GLN A 161 -10.34 11.77 0.92
N ALA A 162 -9.50 12.79 0.83
CA ALA A 162 -8.62 12.99 -0.34
C ALA A 162 -7.64 11.83 -0.53
N TRP A 163 -7.13 11.26 0.57
CA TRP A 163 -6.31 10.05 0.52
C TRP A 163 -7.07 8.83 -0.01
N ILE A 164 -8.31 8.63 0.45
CA ILE A 164 -9.19 7.55 -0.04
C ILE A 164 -9.51 7.74 -1.52
N ASP A 165 -9.83 8.97 -1.93
CA ASP A 165 -10.15 9.30 -3.31
C ASP A 165 -8.96 9.00 -4.24
N LEU A 166 -7.73 9.32 -3.82
CA LEU A 166 -6.51 8.99 -4.55
C LEU A 166 -6.40 7.49 -4.86
N HIS A 167 -6.70 6.64 -3.88
CA HIS A 167 -6.60 5.18 -3.99
C HIS A 167 -7.80 4.51 -4.69
N THR A 168 -8.85 5.27 -4.98
CA THR A 168 -9.93 4.85 -5.88
C THR A 168 -9.78 5.41 -7.29
N GLY A 169 -8.78 6.28 -7.50
CA GLY A 169 -8.52 6.95 -8.75
C GLY A 169 -8.05 6.01 -9.86
N PRO A 170 -8.30 6.37 -11.13
CA PRO A 170 -7.97 5.53 -12.27
C PRO A 170 -6.47 5.24 -12.40
N ASP A 171 -5.60 6.18 -12.02
CA ASP A 171 -4.15 6.00 -12.10
C ASP A 171 -3.65 4.95 -11.09
N PHE A 172 -4.20 4.96 -9.87
CA PHE A 172 -3.89 3.95 -8.85
C PHE A 172 -4.39 2.56 -9.29
N LEU A 173 -5.64 2.47 -9.75
CA LEU A 173 -6.19 1.20 -10.22
C LEU A 173 -5.49 0.67 -11.47
N ALA A 174 -4.99 1.54 -12.35
CA ALA A 174 -4.17 1.13 -13.49
C ALA A 174 -2.83 0.50 -13.05
N GLN A 175 -2.24 0.99 -11.96
CA GLN A 175 -1.04 0.39 -11.37
C GLN A 175 -1.34 -0.99 -10.78
N VAL A 176 -2.43 -1.16 -10.02
CA VAL A 176 -2.87 -2.47 -9.49
C VAL A 176 -3.04 -3.50 -10.62
N ASN A 177 -3.65 -3.08 -11.73
CA ASN A 177 -3.79 -3.93 -12.91
C ASN A 177 -2.43 -4.29 -13.53
N ALA A 178 -1.51 -3.33 -13.66
CA ALA A 178 -0.17 -3.60 -14.19
C ALA A 178 0.64 -4.56 -13.30
N LEU A 179 0.50 -4.46 -11.98
CA LEU A 179 1.10 -5.42 -11.04
C LEU A 179 0.49 -6.81 -11.19
N SER A 180 -0.83 -6.89 -11.41
CA SER A 180 -1.52 -8.15 -11.66
C SER A 180 -1.04 -8.81 -12.96
N ASP A 181 -0.93 -8.03 -14.04
CA ASP A 181 -0.42 -8.49 -15.34
C ASP A 181 1.03 -8.99 -15.23
N ASP A 182 1.87 -8.30 -14.43
CA ASP A 182 3.23 -8.73 -14.16
C ASP A 182 3.29 -10.07 -13.42
N VAL A 183 2.45 -10.27 -12.40
CA VAL A 183 2.37 -11.54 -11.67
C VAL A 183 1.86 -12.67 -12.58
N ASP A 184 0.93 -12.36 -13.49
CA ASP A 184 0.44 -13.31 -14.49
C ASP A 184 1.51 -13.73 -15.50
N ALA A 185 2.49 -12.87 -15.75
CA ALA A 185 3.59 -13.12 -16.68
C ALA A 185 4.81 -13.84 -16.05
N LEU A 186 4.85 -14.02 -14.73
CA LEU A 186 5.95 -14.71 -14.05
C LEU A 186 5.99 -16.20 -14.41
N ASP A 187 7.18 -16.68 -14.79
CA ASP A 187 7.41 -18.09 -15.10
C ASP A 187 7.14 -18.96 -13.84
N PRO A 188 6.18 -19.90 -13.89
CA PRO A 188 5.86 -20.77 -12.75
C PRO A 188 6.99 -21.75 -12.37
N ASP A 189 7.93 -22.02 -13.27
CA ASP A 189 9.08 -22.89 -12.98
C ASP A 189 10.18 -22.14 -12.23
N GLU A 190 10.28 -20.81 -12.39
CA GLU A 190 11.24 -19.95 -11.68
C GLU A 190 10.67 -19.35 -10.39
N VAL A 191 9.39 -18.98 -10.42
CA VAL A 191 8.67 -18.39 -9.29
C VAL A 191 7.48 -19.26 -8.98
N THR A 192 7.47 -19.94 -7.84
CA THR A 192 6.39 -20.86 -7.48
C THR A 192 5.19 -20.12 -6.87
N ASP A 193 4.03 -20.76 -6.84
CA ASP A 193 2.86 -20.22 -6.12
C ASP A 193 3.12 -20.09 -4.61
N GLU A 194 4.02 -20.90 -4.05
CA GLU A 194 4.45 -20.79 -2.65
C GLU A 194 5.28 -19.53 -2.40
N ASP A 195 6.15 -19.14 -3.35
CA ASP A 195 6.89 -17.87 -3.28
C ASP A 195 5.93 -16.68 -3.33
N LEU A 196 4.97 -16.71 -4.26
CA LEU A 196 3.95 -15.66 -4.37
C LEU A 196 3.13 -15.55 -3.07
N ASP A 197 2.66 -16.68 -2.55
CA ASP A 197 1.87 -16.73 -1.31
C ASP A 197 2.68 -16.22 -0.11
N ARG A 198 3.98 -16.57 -0.02
CA ARG A 198 4.90 -16.11 1.03
C ARG A 198 5.04 -14.60 0.98
N TRP A 199 5.36 -14.04 -0.19
CA TRP A 199 5.63 -12.62 -0.32
C TRP A 199 4.37 -11.79 -0.04
N PHE A 200 3.26 -12.16 -0.69
CA PHE A 200 1.99 -11.46 -0.58
C PHE A 200 1.48 -11.45 0.86
N ARG A 201 1.48 -12.60 1.53
CA ARG A 201 1.01 -12.71 2.92
C ARG A 201 1.92 -11.98 3.90
N SER A 202 3.23 -11.98 3.67
CA SER A 202 4.18 -11.28 4.54
C SER A 202 3.95 -9.78 4.51
N VAL A 203 3.68 -9.22 3.32
CA VAL A 203 3.31 -7.80 3.19
C VAL A 203 2.00 -7.50 3.92
N LEU A 204 0.92 -8.27 3.70
CA LEU A 204 -0.36 -8.02 4.37
C LEU A 204 -0.29 -8.09 5.90
N ARG A 205 0.52 -8.99 6.45
CA ARG A 205 0.75 -9.05 7.90
C ARG A 205 1.47 -7.80 8.40
N ALA A 206 2.48 -7.35 7.67
CA ALA A 206 3.21 -6.14 8.00
C ALA A 206 2.34 -4.87 7.81
N GLU A 207 1.39 -4.87 6.87
CA GLU A 207 0.39 -3.81 6.72
C GLU A 207 -0.48 -3.68 7.97
N ILE A 208 -0.90 -4.78 8.60
CA ILE A 208 -1.67 -4.71 9.85
C ILE A 208 -0.84 -4.04 10.96
N GLU A 209 0.41 -4.48 11.14
CA GLU A 209 1.32 -3.90 12.14
C GLU A 209 1.60 -2.42 11.87
N PHE A 210 1.81 -2.07 10.59
CA PHE A 210 2.05 -0.70 10.14
C PHE A 210 0.88 0.21 10.46
N HIS A 211 -0.35 -0.20 10.12
CA HIS A 211 -1.54 0.59 10.36
C HIS A 211 -1.89 0.68 11.86
N ASP A 212 -1.80 -0.42 12.60
CA ASP A 212 -2.09 -0.41 14.04
C ASP A 212 -1.01 0.32 14.86
N ALA A 213 0.20 0.52 14.31
CA ALA A 213 1.28 1.26 14.96
C ALA A 213 0.95 2.72 15.23
N VAL A 214 -0.11 3.27 14.61
CA VAL A 214 -0.50 4.65 14.88
C VAL A 214 -1.11 4.77 16.27
N HIS A 215 -1.91 3.81 16.75
CA HIS A 215 -2.62 3.95 18.03
C HIS A 215 -1.64 4.05 19.21
N GLY A 216 -1.77 5.09 20.03
CA GLY A 216 -0.88 5.34 21.18
C GLY A 216 -1.15 6.66 21.89
#